data_AF-A0A948E7X7-F1
#
_entry.id   AF-A0A948E7X7-F1
#
_cell.length_a   1.000
_cell.length_b   1.000
_cell.length_c   1.000
_cell.angle_alpha   90.00
_cell.angle_beta   90.00
_cell.angle_gamma   90.00
#
_symmetry.space_group_name_H-M   'P 1'
#
loop_
_entity.id
_entity.type
_entity.pdbx_description
1 polymer ?
#
loop_
_entity_poly.entity_id
_entity_poly.type
_entity_poly.pdbx_seq_one_letter_code
_entity_poly.pdbx_strand_id
1 'polypeptide(L)'
;MTQPGYDLAMENKKLVRALIQGLPHYVAIINEHHEILLDNQGALSKGASKSKIPPFVEDDRFYNGCDHAAPFCMVESALNSEEAIERSVQWEKTDRWYHIVMKCVPDIERAPLLICTVKDVSENRKTESHLQETIIQLQTLNQLATTLQRANSPETLLQGVIDNVVQVPWLGLKRSVAAFLVEEGWLRMVAQRNLPGEILQQCGRLKVGTCLCGLVAQTKEPCISGSSSHEHTLNLLQWGNTATSFFR
;
A
#
# COMPACT_ATOMS: atom_id res chain seq x y z
N MET A 1 -26.96 -47.26 -18.31
CA MET A 1 -26.37 -46.31 -19.27
C MET A 1 -25.16 -45.71 -18.60
N THR A 2 -23.97 -46.10 -19.03
CA THR A 2 -22.66 -45.70 -18.48
C THR A 2 -22.29 -44.30 -18.99
N GLN A 3 -21.97 -43.38 -18.07
CA GLN A 3 -21.47 -42.04 -18.38
C GLN A 3 -20.18 -42.13 -19.22
N PRO A 4 -19.98 -41.25 -20.23
CA PRO A 4 -18.73 -41.21 -20.98
C PRO A 4 -17.63 -40.62 -20.09
N GLY A 5 -16.73 -41.49 -19.63
CA GLY A 5 -15.60 -41.12 -18.77
C GLY A 5 -14.55 -40.29 -19.51
N TYR A 6 -14.02 -39.29 -18.81
CA TYR A 6 -12.87 -38.47 -19.19
C TYR A 6 -11.58 -39.31 -19.31
N ASP A 7 -11.43 -40.07 -20.40
CA ASP A 7 -10.19 -40.82 -20.65
C ASP A 7 -9.29 -40.04 -21.63
N LEU A 8 -8.47 -39.14 -21.06
CA LEU A 8 -7.28 -38.66 -21.77
C LEU A 8 -6.37 -39.86 -21.99
N ALA A 9 -6.03 -40.17 -23.25
CA ALA A 9 -5.06 -41.22 -23.59
C ALA A 9 -3.87 -41.16 -22.62
N MET A 10 -3.51 -42.30 -22.02
CA MET A 10 -2.65 -42.36 -20.83
C MET A 10 -1.29 -41.66 -21.02
N GLU A 11 -0.81 -41.55 -22.27
CA GLU A 11 0.38 -40.80 -22.65
C GLU A 11 0.19 -39.27 -22.58
N ASN A 12 -0.92 -38.74 -23.09
CA ASN A 12 -1.25 -37.31 -23.04
C ASN A 12 -1.44 -36.84 -21.59
N LYS A 13 -2.09 -37.66 -20.75
CA LYS A 13 -2.27 -37.35 -19.32
C LYS A 13 -0.93 -37.27 -18.57
N LYS A 14 0.04 -38.13 -18.91
CA LYS A 14 1.39 -38.10 -18.35
C LYS A 14 2.16 -36.86 -18.78
N LEU A 15 2.08 -36.49 -20.06
CA LEU A 15 2.75 -35.30 -20.60
C LEU A 15 2.22 -34.01 -19.98
N VAL A 16 0.90 -33.82 -19.96
CA VAL A 16 0.27 -32.62 -19.36
C VAL A 16 0.62 -32.54 -17.87
N ARG A 17 0.61 -33.67 -17.15
CA ARG A 17 1.05 -33.73 -15.75
C ARG A 17 2.51 -33.29 -15.59
N ALA A 18 3.42 -33.78 -16.41
CA ALA A 18 4.82 -33.38 -16.34
C ALA A 18 5.01 -31.88 -16.60
N LEU A 19 4.28 -31.30 -17.56
CA LEU A 19 4.32 -29.88 -17.87
C LEU A 19 3.88 -29.03 -16.68
N ILE A 20 2.71 -29.33 -16.09
CA ILE A 20 2.21 -28.52 -14.98
C ILE A 20 3.09 -28.66 -13.73
N GLN A 21 3.69 -29.84 -13.48
CA GLN A 21 4.57 -30.07 -12.33
C GLN A 21 5.88 -29.26 -12.41
N GLY A 22 6.29 -28.84 -13.60
CA GLY A 22 7.44 -27.95 -13.79
C GLY A 22 7.14 -26.47 -13.54
N LEU A 23 5.88 -26.08 -13.34
CA LEU A 23 5.51 -24.68 -13.16
C LEU A 23 5.82 -24.19 -11.73
N PRO A 24 6.35 -22.96 -11.59
CA PRO A 24 6.78 -22.43 -10.29
C PRO A 24 5.62 -21.92 -9.41
N HIS A 25 4.40 -21.88 -9.95
CA HIS A 25 3.19 -21.46 -9.27
C HIS A 25 2.16 -22.57 -9.34
N TYR A 26 1.17 -22.54 -8.45
CA TYR A 26 0.14 -23.56 -8.43
C TYR A 26 -0.77 -23.43 -9.65
N VAL A 27 -1.06 -24.56 -10.29
CA VAL A 27 -1.91 -24.71 -11.45
C VAL A 27 -2.80 -25.93 -11.24
N ALA A 28 -4.09 -25.75 -11.49
CA ALA A 28 -5.10 -26.80 -11.47
C ALA A 28 -5.94 -26.76 -12.74
N ILE A 29 -6.31 -27.94 -13.24
CA ILE A 29 -7.31 -28.14 -14.28
C ILE A 29 -8.60 -28.59 -13.58
N ILE A 30 -9.68 -27.89 -13.84
CA ILE A 30 -10.99 -28.07 -13.20
C ILE A 30 -12.03 -28.32 -14.30
N ASN A 31 -13.01 -29.19 -14.08
CA ASN A 31 -14.13 -29.36 -15.01
C ASN A 31 -15.29 -28.39 -14.69
N GLU A 32 -16.33 -28.40 -15.52
CA GLU A 32 -17.54 -27.60 -15.32
C GLU A 32 -18.32 -27.95 -14.05
N HIS A 33 -18.07 -29.11 -13.46
CA HIS A 33 -18.65 -29.58 -12.20
C HIS A 33 -17.80 -29.21 -10.97
N HIS A 34 -16.81 -28.34 -11.13
CA HIS A 34 -15.91 -27.85 -10.08
C HIS A 34 -14.93 -28.92 -9.55
N GLU A 35 -14.76 -30.04 -10.26
CA GLU A 35 -13.85 -31.10 -9.87
C GLU A 35 -12.43 -30.86 -10.41
N ILE A 36 -11.43 -30.98 -9.55
CA ILE A 36 -10.02 -30.88 -9.95
C ILE A 36 -9.61 -32.17 -10.66
N LEU A 37 -9.38 -32.09 -11.96
CA LEU A 37 -8.92 -33.22 -12.79
C LEU A 37 -7.41 -33.44 -12.68
N LEU A 38 -6.65 -32.37 -12.50
CA LEU A 38 -5.19 -32.37 -12.47
C LEU A 38 -4.64 -31.16 -11.73
N ASP A 39 -3.57 -31.32 -10.94
CA ASP A 39 -2.89 -30.21 -10.27
C ASP A 39 -1.38 -30.45 -10.11
N ASN A 40 -0.63 -29.37 -9.82
CA ASN A 40 0.81 -29.40 -9.57
C ASN A 40 1.16 -29.17 -8.10
N GLN A 41 0.70 -30.09 -7.24
CA GLN A 41 0.86 -29.99 -5.78
C GLN A 41 2.29 -29.71 -5.30
N GLY A 42 3.31 -30.07 -6.09
CA GLY A 42 4.72 -29.80 -5.79
C GLY A 42 5.06 -28.32 -5.62
N ALA A 43 4.36 -27.39 -6.29
CA ALA A 43 4.61 -25.95 -6.17
C ALA A 43 4.23 -25.37 -4.79
N LEU A 44 3.46 -26.09 -3.98
CA LEU A 44 2.98 -25.67 -2.65
C LEU A 44 3.83 -26.21 -1.49
N SER A 45 4.91 -26.93 -1.79
CA SER A 45 5.79 -27.66 -0.86
C SER A 45 6.68 -26.78 0.05
N LYS A 46 6.17 -25.64 0.53
CA LYS A 46 6.71 -24.91 1.69
C LYS A 46 5.66 -24.52 2.75
N GLY A 47 4.53 -25.24 2.84
CA GLY A 47 3.69 -25.17 4.06
C GLY A 47 2.19 -25.47 3.95
N ALA A 48 1.65 -25.75 2.76
CA ALA A 48 0.22 -26.01 2.61
C ALA A 48 -0.06 -27.50 2.33
N SER A 49 -0.81 -28.16 3.22
CA SER A 49 -1.45 -29.46 2.95
C SER A 49 -2.46 -29.31 1.80
N LYS A 50 -2.82 -30.42 1.14
CA LYS A 50 -3.89 -30.52 0.11
C LYS A 50 -5.19 -29.80 0.50
N SER A 51 -5.44 -29.63 1.81
CA SER A 51 -6.59 -28.95 2.42
C SER A 51 -6.33 -27.48 2.82
N LYS A 52 -5.31 -26.81 2.25
CA LYS A 52 -4.82 -25.48 2.72
C LYS A 52 -4.50 -24.49 1.58
N ILE A 53 -5.14 -24.60 0.42
CA ILE A 53 -4.96 -23.64 -0.69
C ILE A 53 -6.04 -22.53 -0.58
N PRO A 54 -5.71 -21.24 -0.50
CA PRO A 54 -6.62 -20.14 -0.17
C PRO A 54 -7.95 -20.04 -0.94
N PRO A 55 -8.05 -20.25 -2.27
CA PRO A 55 -9.38 -20.31 -2.90
C PRO A 55 -10.18 -21.58 -2.65
N PHE A 56 -9.59 -22.60 -2.02
CA PHE A 56 -10.12 -23.96 -1.93
C PHE A 56 -10.52 -24.36 -0.51
N VAL A 57 -10.41 -23.47 0.49
CA VAL A 57 -10.49 -23.86 1.92
C VAL A 57 -11.59 -23.13 2.69
N GLU A 58 -12.12 -22.02 2.16
CA GLU A 58 -13.21 -21.30 2.81
C GLU A 58 -14.55 -21.41 2.11
N ASP A 59 -14.58 -22.11 0.97
CA ASP A 59 -15.83 -22.56 0.39
C ASP A 59 -15.88 -24.08 0.38
N ASP A 60 -16.55 -24.67 1.37
CA ASP A 60 -17.12 -26.01 1.24
C ASP A 60 -17.98 -26.13 -0.05
N ARG A 61 -18.47 -24.98 -0.56
CA ARG A 61 -19.18 -24.84 -1.84
C ARG A 61 -18.28 -24.99 -3.09
N PHE A 62 -16.95 -24.92 -2.97
CA PHE A 62 -16.04 -25.17 -4.09
C PHE A 62 -15.83 -26.66 -4.36
N TYR A 63 -16.05 -27.54 -3.36
CA TYR A 63 -15.79 -28.99 -3.47
C TYR A 63 -17.05 -29.85 -3.43
N ASN A 64 -18.12 -29.41 -2.76
CA ASN A 64 -19.35 -30.18 -2.65
C ASN A 64 -20.44 -29.44 -3.40
N GLY A 65 -20.61 -29.77 -4.70
CA GLY A 65 -21.73 -29.37 -5.55
C GLY A 65 -22.43 -28.07 -5.13
N CYS A 66 -22.08 -26.94 -5.76
CA CYS A 66 -22.92 -25.75 -5.66
C CYS A 66 -24.33 -26.09 -6.18
N ASP A 67 -25.26 -26.47 -5.31
CA ASP A 67 -26.67 -26.64 -5.66
C ASP A 67 -27.33 -25.29 -6.01
N HIS A 68 -26.63 -24.16 -5.80
CA HIS A 68 -27.09 -22.83 -6.15
C HIS A 68 -25.94 -21.96 -6.65
N ALA A 69 -26.20 -21.19 -7.71
CA ALA A 69 -25.33 -20.15 -8.25
C ALA A 69 -24.91 -19.17 -7.15
N ALA A 70 -23.71 -19.38 -6.59
CA ALA A 70 -23.16 -18.46 -5.62
C ALA A 70 -22.70 -17.22 -6.39
N PRO A 71 -23.17 -16.00 -6.06
CA PRO A 71 -22.95 -14.78 -6.87
C PRO A 71 -21.47 -14.34 -7.04
N PHE A 72 -20.52 -15.14 -6.57
CA PHE A 72 -19.08 -14.88 -6.62
C PHE A 72 -18.23 -16.10 -7.00
N CYS A 73 -18.83 -17.19 -7.51
CA CYS A 73 -18.09 -18.37 -7.94
C CYS A 73 -17.21 -18.04 -9.16
N MET A 74 -15.88 -18.19 -9.02
CA MET A 74 -14.95 -17.94 -10.13
C MET A 74 -15.09 -18.96 -11.26
N VAL A 75 -15.52 -20.20 -10.96
CA VAL A 75 -15.75 -21.24 -11.97
C VAL A 75 -16.94 -20.86 -12.84
N GLU A 76 -18.10 -20.56 -12.26
CA GLU A 76 -19.26 -20.10 -13.02
C GLU A 76 -18.97 -18.80 -13.78
N SER A 77 -18.25 -17.86 -13.15
CA SER A 77 -17.85 -16.62 -13.82
C SER A 77 -16.97 -16.88 -15.03
N ALA A 78 -16.03 -17.83 -14.94
CA ALA A 78 -15.13 -18.18 -16.02
C ALA A 78 -15.82 -19.02 -17.11
N LEU A 79 -16.76 -19.90 -16.76
CA LEU A 79 -17.56 -20.66 -17.73
C LEU A 79 -18.44 -19.74 -18.59
N ASN A 80 -18.95 -18.65 -18.00
CA ASN A 80 -19.81 -17.67 -18.66
C ASN A 80 -19.04 -16.51 -19.30
N SER A 81 -17.71 -16.55 -19.31
CA SER A 81 -16.83 -15.47 -19.81
C SER A 81 -15.88 -16.01 -20.89
N GLU A 82 -15.70 -15.25 -21.96
CA GLU A 82 -14.64 -15.52 -22.95
C GLU A 82 -13.25 -15.07 -22.46
N GLU A 83 -13.22 -14.09 -21.57
CA GLU A 83 -11.99 -13.57 -20.97
C GLU A 83 -11.62 -14.34 -19.70
N ALA A 84 -10.32 -14.32 -19.37
CA ALA A 84 -9.83 -14.87 -18.12
C ALA A 84 -10.37 -14.05 -16.94
N ILE A 85 -10.86 -14.74 -15.91
CA ILE A 85 -11.28 -14.12 -14.67
C ILE A 85 -10.07 -14.03 -13.75
N GLU A 86 -9.75 -12.80 -13.33
CA GLU A 86 -8.63 -12.53 -12.44
C GLU A 86 -9.13 -11.95 -11.11
N ARG A 87 -8.57 -12.43 -9.99
CA ARG A 87 -8.84 -11.88 -8.66
C ARG A 87 -7.59 -11.89 -7.80
N SER A 88 -7.46 -10.86 -6.96
CA SER A 88 -6.46 -10.82 -5.90
C SER A 88 -7.16 -10.94 -4.56
N VAL A 89 -6.79 -11.94 -3.77
CA VAL A 89 -7.38 -12.22 -2.46
C VAL A 89 -6.32 -12.20 -1.37
N GLN A 90 -6.64 -11.56 -0.25
CA GLN A 90 -5.83 -11.66 0.97
C GLN A 90 -6.33 -12.84 1.78
N TRP A 91 -5.43 -13.71 2.19
CA TRP A 91 -5.76 -14.82 3.08
C TRP A 91 -5.61 -14.39 4.53
N GLU A 92 -6.74 -14.26 5.23
CA GLU A 92 -6.80 -13.73 6.60
C GLU A 92 -5.91 -14.50 7.58
N LYS A 93 -5.76 -15.83 7.39
CA LYS A 93 -4.98 -16.68 8.30
C LYS A 93 -3.47 -16.56 8.16
N THR A 94 -2.96 -16.04 7.05
CA THR A 94 -1.51 -15.99 6.81
C THR A 94 -1.00 -14.61 6.37
N ASP A 95 -1.86 -13.60 6.29
CA ASP A 95 -1.52 -12.26 5.76
C ASP A 95 -0.78 -12.32 4.41
N ARG A 96 -1.20 -13.27 3.56
CA ARG A 96 -0.61 -13.48 2.24
C ARG A 96 -1.59 -13.09 1.17
N TRP A 97 -1.08 -12.50 0.10
CA TRP A 97 -1.85 -12.14 -1.06
C TRP A 97 -1.64 -13.15 -2.17
N TYR A 98 -2.76 -13.64 -2.70
CA TYR A 98 -2.78 -14.57 -3.81
C TYR A 98 -3.46 -13.92 -5.00
N HIS A 99 -2.80 -13.98 -6.14
CA HIS A 99 -3.39 -13.64 -7.42
C HIS A 99 -3.84 -14.92 -8.11
N ILE A 100 -5.12 -14.97 -8.44
CA ILE A 100 -5.79 -16.14 -8.99
C ILE A 100 -6.30 -15.77 -10.37
N VAL A 101 -5.93 -16.56 -11.37
CA VAL A 101 -6.42 -16.41 -12.74
C VAL A 101 -7.09 -17.70 -13.14
N MET A 102 -8.32 -17.60 -13.62
CA MET A 102 -9.10 -18.73 -14.10
C MET A 102 -9.57 -18.47 -15.53
N LYS A 103 -9.27 -19.41 -16.43
CA LYS A 103 -9.68 -19.31 -17.83
C LYS A 103 -10.42 -20.57 -18.25
N CYS A 104 -11.60 -20.38 -18.84
CA CYS A 104 -12.30 -21.43 -19.56
C CYS A 104 -11.60 -21.69 -20.90
N VAL A 105 -11.32 -22.96 -21.16
CA VAL A 105 -10.80 -23.48 -22.41
C VAL A 105 -11.93 -24.31 -23.02
N PRO A 106 -12.60 -23.79 -24.05
CA PRO A 106 -13.65 -24.54 -24.72
C PRO A 106 -13.02 -25.75 -25.43
N ASP A 107 -13.58 -26.94 -25.20
CA ASP A 107 -13.29 -28.12 -25.99
C ASP A 107 -14.43 -28.30 -27.01
N ILE A 108 -14.10 -28.45 -28.30
CA ILE A 108 -15.09 -28.51 -29.39
C ILE A 108 -15.76 -29.90 -29.43
N GLU A 109 -15.12 -30.94 -28.90
CA GLU A 109 -15.65 -32.30 -28.88
C GLU A 109 -16.09 -32.78 -27.48
N ARG A 110 -15.83 -31.99 -26.42
CA ARG A 110 -16.05 -32.40 -25.02
C ARG A 110 -16.60 -31.23 -24.19
N ALA A 111 -16.81 -31.50 -22.91
CA ALA A 111 -17.21 -30.48 -21.96
C ALA A 111 -16.06 -29.49 -21.64
N PRO A 112 -16.36 -28.22 -21.31
CA PRO A 112 -15.36 -27.17 -21.13
C PRO A 112 -14.44 -27.44 -19.94
N LEU A 113 -13.15 -27.14 -20.11
CA LEU A 113 -12.15 -27.26 -19.05
C LEU A 113 -11.73 -25.89 -18.56
N LEU A 114 -11.49 -25.76 -17.27
CA LEU A 114 -10.94 -24.55 -16.67
C LEU A 114 -9.49 -24.75 -16.27
N ILE A 115 -8.65 -23.77 -16.57
CA ILE A 115 -7.29 -23.68 -16.06
C ILE A 115 -7.28 -22.61 -14.97
N CYS A 116 -6.94 -23.01 -13.75
CA CYS A 116 -6.77 -22.13 -12.60
C CYS A 116 -5.29 -22.02 -12.28
N THR A 117 -4.77 -20.79 -12.15
CA THR A 117 -3.43 -20.52 -11.64
C THR A 117 -3.52 -19.72 -10.37
N VAL A 118 -2.69 -20.04 -9.38
CA VAL A 118 -2.62 -19.36 -8.10
C VAL A 118 -1.17 -19.01 -7.83
N LYS A 119 -0.90 -17.70 -7.72
CA LYS A 119 0.43 -17.16 -7.48
C LYS A 119 0.43 -16.38 -6.16
N ASP A 120 1.39 -16.68 -5.28
CA ASP A 120 1.67 -15.82 -4.13
C ASP A 120 2.33 -14.53 -4.65
N VAL A 121 1.68 -13.39 -4.40
CA VAL A 121 2.14 -12.07 -4.84
C VAL A 121 2.51 -11.19 -3.64
N SER A 122 2.63 -11.76 -2.45
CA SER A 122 2.88 -11.02 -1.21
C SER A 122 4.19 -10.23 -1.27
N GLU A 123 5.27 -10.86 -1.73
CA GLU A 123 6.60 -10.22 -1.84
C GLU A 123 6.61 -9.14 -2.92
N ASN A 124 5.96 -9.41 -4.06
CA ASN A 124 5.83 -8.44 -5.14
C ASN A 124 5.08 -7.20 -4.66
N ARG A 125 3.95 -7.37 -3.98
CA ARG A 125 3.16 -6.24 -3.47
C ARG A 125 3.90 -5.45 -2.39
N LYS A 126 4.65 -6.11 -1.51
CA LYS A 126 5.49 -5.43 -0.51
C LYS A 126 6.60 -4.61 -1.16
N THR A 127 7.26 -5.19 -2.16
CA THR A 127 8.30 -4.51 -2.93
C THR A 127 7.72 -3.33 -3.70
N GLU A 128 6.57 -3.51 -4.34
CA GLU A 128 5.88 -2.45 -5.08
C GLU A 128 5.44 -1.30 -4.16
N SER A 129 4.86 -1.62 -3.00
CA SER A 129 4.50 -0.61 -1.99
C SER A 129 5.73 0.18 -1.53
N HIS A 130 6.83 -0.51 -1.22
CA HIS A 130 8.06 0.14 -0.81
C HIS A 130 8.69 0.99 -1.92
N LEU A 131 8.62 0.52 -3.17
CA LEU A 131 9.04 1.29 -4.34
C LEU A 131 8.18 2.53 -4.52
N GLN A 132 6.86 2.43 -4.37
CA GLN A 132 5.94 3.58 -4.45
C GLN A 132 6.26 4.62 -3.37
N GLU A 133 6.46 4.19 -2.12
CA GLU A 133 6.90 5.06 -1.03
C GLU A 133 8.21 5.77 -1.36
N THR A 134 9.20 5.01 -1.85
CA THR A 134 10.51 5.54 -2.25
C THR A 134 10.40 6.54 -3.40
N ILE A 135 9.56 6.26 -4.40
CA ILE A 135 9.30 7.17 -5.53
C ILE A 135 8.70 8.47 -5.02
N ILE A 136 7.70 8.41 -4.13
CA ILE A 136 7.09 9.59 -3.53
C ILE A 136 8.15 10.41 -2.78
N GLN A 137 9.00 9.77 -1.98
CA GLN A 137 10.10 10.45 -1.26
C GLN A 137 11.07 11.14 -2.22
N LEU A 138 11.53 10.45 -3.26
CA LEU A 138 12.45 11.01 -4.26
C LEU A 138 11.82 12.16 -5.05
N GLN A 139 10.53 12.05 -5.40
CA GLN A 139 9.79 13.12 -6.07
C GLN A 139 9.70 14.37 -5.19
N THR A 140 9.37 14.21 -3.90
CA THR A 140 9.36 15.32 -2.94
C THR A 140 10.73 15.96 -2.81
N LEU A 141 11.80 15.17 -2.66
CA LEU A 141 13.16 15.69 -2.55
C LEU A 141 13.59 16.45 -3.81
N ASN A 142 13.23 15.95 -4.99
CA ASN A 142 13.53 16.60 -6.26
C ASN A 142 12.73 17.91 -6.43
N GLN A 143 11.46 17.93 -6.04
CA GLN A 143 10.65 19.14 -6.02
C GLN A 143 11.22 20.21 -5.07
N LEU A 144 11.69 19.81 -3.89
CA LEU A 144 12.39 20.72 -2.98
C LEU A 144 13.69 21.23 -3.61
N ALA A 145 14.55 20.36 -4.15
CA ALA A 145 15.81 20.75 -4.78
C ALA A 145 15.60 21.72 -5.96
N THR A 146 14.62 21.46 -6.82
CA THR A 146 14.27 22.35 -7.94
C THR A 146 13.69 23.68 -7.46
N THR A 147 12.93 23.69 -6.37
CA THR A 147 12.46 24.93 -5.72
C THR A 147 13.65 25.76 -5.23
N LEU A 148 14.64 25.12 -4.60
CA LEU A 148 15.86 25.80 -4.16
C LEU A 148 16.64 26.43 -5.32
N GLN A 149 16.69 25.77 -6.48
CA GLN A 149 17.42 26.26 -7.66
C GLN A 149 16.74 27.43 -8.38
N ARG A 150 15.42 27.56 -8.28
CA ARG A 150 14.62 28.56 -9.02
C ARG A 150 14.29 29.81 -8.22
N ALA A 151 14.48 29.77 -6.90
CA ALA A 151 14.12 30.89 -6.06
C ALA A 151 15.07 32.06 -6.27
N ASN A 152 14.50 33.23 -6.55
CA ASN A 152 15.26 34.47 -6.75
C ASN A 152 15.39 35.29 -5.46
N SER A 153 14.74 34.87 -4.37
CA SER A 153 14.86 35.47 -3.04
C SER A 153 14.64 34.43 -1.93
N PRO A 154 15.13 34.70 -0.70
CA PRO A 154 14.86 33.84 0.46
C PRO A 154 13.38 33.64 0.74
N GLU A 155 12.54 34.66 0.54
CA GLU A 155 11.09 34.59 0.76
C GLU A 155 10.42 33.63 -0.23
N THR A 156 10.74 33.76 -1.52
CA THR A 156 10.18 32.87 -2.57
C THR A 156 10.64 31.42 -2.37
N LEU A 157 11.88 31.23 -1.92
CA LEU A 157 12.43 29.92 -1.57
C LEU A 157 11.65 29.29 -0.40
N LEU A 158 11.51 30.02 0.70
CA LEU A 158 10.86 29.53 1.91
C LEU A 158 9.36 29.26 1.69
N GLN A 159 8.68 30.08 0.89
CA GLN A 159 7.29 29.84 0.51
C GLN A 159 7.15 28.56 -0.32
N GLY A 160 7.99 28.39 -1.34
CA GLY A 160 7.99 27.16 -2.15
C GLY A 160 8.31 25.92 -1.32
N VAL A 161 9.25 25.99 -0.38
CA VAL A 161 9.57 24.87 0.52
C VAL A 161 8.37 24.51 1.39
N ILE A 162 7.72 25.49 2.04
CA ILE A 162 6.53 25.24 2.86
C ILE A 162 5.41 24.60 2.03
N ASP A 163 5.15 25.13 0.83
CA ASP A 163 4.10 24.61 -0.05
C ASP A 163 4.32 23.14 -0.43
N ASN A 164 5.57 22.73 -0.64
CA ASN A 164 5.90 21.33 -0.91
C ASN A 164 5.82 20.46 0.36
N VAL A 165 6.39 20.92 1.48
CA VAL A 165 6.46 20.16 2.73
C VAL A 165 5.07 19.85 3.31
N VAL A 166 4.13 20.79 3.22
CA VAL A 166 2.75 20.59 3.72
C VAL A 166 1.97 19.56 2.89
N GLN A 167 2.37 19.31 1.64
CA GLN A 167 1.72 18.32 0.78
C GLN A 167 2.21 16.88 1.02
N VAL A 168 3.27 16.69 1.82
CA VAL A 168 3.88 15.38 2.08
C VAL A 168 3.02 14.57 3.06
N PRO A 169 2.33 13.50 2.63
CA PRO A 169 1.32 12.83 3.46
C PRO A 169 1.88 12.17 4.72
N TRP A 170 3.12 11.67 4.66
CA TRP A 170 3.76 10.93 5.75
C TRP A 170 4.34 11.83 6.86
N LEU A 171 4.49 13.14 6.62
CA LEU A 171 5.02 14.07 7.63
C LEU A 171 4.01 14.37 8.74
N GLY A 172 2.73 14.02 8.58
CA GLY A 172 1.71 14.18 9.62
C GLY A 172 1.53 15.61 10.13
N LEU A 173 2.07 16.61 9.43
CA LEU A 173 2.04 18.01 9.83
C LEU A 173 0.58 18.47 9.87
N LYS A 174 0.14 18.98 11.04
CA LYS A 174 -1.20 19.55 11.24
C LYS A 174 -1.37 20.86 10.47
N ARG A 175 -1.39 20.78 9.13
CA ARG A 175 -1.73 21.77 8.09
C ARG A 175 -1.11 23.17 8.19
N SER A 176 -0.59 23.63 9.32
CA SER A 176 -0.30 25.03 9.63
C SER A 176 1.19 25.19 9.88
N VAL A 177 1.87 25.95 9.03
CA VAL A 177 3.33 26.10 9.05
C VAL A 177 3.68 27.55 8.75
N ALA A 178 4.76 28.07 9.34
CA ALA A 178 5.36 29.33 8.93
C ALA A 178 6.89 29.28 9.01
N ALA A 179 7.53 30.12 8.20
CA ALA A 179 8.95 30.40 8.24
C ALA A 179 9.18 31.88 8.51
N PHE A 180 10.27 32.15 9.23
CA PHE A 180 10.65 33.47 9.69
C PHE A 180 12.10 33.77 9.30
N LEU A 181 12.39 35.03 8.98
CA LEU A 181 13.75 35.54 8.87
C LEU A 181 14.09 36.37 10.11
N VAL A 182 15.33 36.29 10.58
CA VAL A 182 15.84 37.12 11.67
C VAL A 182 16.44 38.40 11.08
N GLU A 183 15.92 39.55 11.50
CA GLU A 183 16.35 40.88 11.08
C GLU A 183 16.48 41.76 12.34
N GLU A 184 17.70 42.18 12.69
CA GLU A 184 17.97 43.14 13.77
C GLU A 184 17.34 42.78 15.13
N GLY A 185 17.34 41.49 15.49
CA GLY A 185 16.74 41.01 16.75
C GLY A 185 15.22 40.83 16.70
N TRP A 186 14.63 40.92 15.51
CA TRP A 186 13.24 40.61 15.23
C TRP A 186 13.12 39.39 14.30
N LEU A 187 12.03 38.67 14.42
CA LEU A 187 11.57 37.66 13.48
C LEU A 187 10.49 38.27 12.60
N ARG A 188 10.67 38.20 11.29
CA ARG A 188 9.67 38.57 10.29
C ARG A 188 9.14 37.30 9.64
N MET A 189 7.83 37.07 9.70
CA MET A 189 7.21 35.95 8.98
C MET A 189 7.31 36.23 7.48
N VAL A 190 7.91 35.30 6.73
CA VAL A 190 8.14 35.47 5.29
C VAL A 190 7.42 34.45 4.44
N ALA A 191 6.99 33.34 5.04
CA ALA A 191 6.24 32.31 4.36
C ALA A 191 5.32 31.60 5.35
N GLN A 192 4.15 31.17 4.88
CA GLN A 192 3.18 30.47 5.71
C GLN A 192 2.21 29.61 4.90
N ARG A 193 1.56 28.67 5.60
CA ARG A 193 0.43 27.88 5.09
C ARG A 193 -0.54 27.60 6.22
N ASN A 194 -1.83 27.73 5.93
CA ASN A 194 -2.98 27.42 6.80
C ASN A 194 -2.89 27.93 8.26
N LEU A 195 -2.23 29.06 8.51
CA LEU A 195 -2.27 29.70 9.82
C LEU A 195 -3.59 30.48 10.01
N PRO A 196 -4.23 30.40 11.20
CA PRO A 196 -5.38 31.24 11.54
C PRO A 196 -5.05 32.73 11.49
N GLY A 197 -6.05 33.57 11.22
CA GLY A 197 -5.89 35.01 11.06
C GLY A 197 -5.29 35.70 12.29
N GLU A 198 -5.64 35.25 13.50
CA GLU A 198 -5.11 35.78 14.76
C GLU A 198 -3.60 35.56 14.86
N ILE A 199 -3.12 34.40 14.40
CA ILE A 199 -1.70 34.04 14.41
C ILE A 199 -0.93 34.85 13.38
N LEU A 200 -1.50 35.09 12.20
CA LEU A 200 -0.89 35.94 11.19
C LEU A 200 -0.65 37.37 11.71
N GLN A 201 -1.62 37.92 12.44
CA GLN A 201 -1.51 39.25 13.04
C GLN A 201 -0.50 39.28 14.20
N GLN A 202 -0.58 38.32 15.12
CA GLN A 202 0.28 38.29 16.31
C GLN A 202 1.72 37.90 16.00
N CYS A 203 1.93 36.98 15.05
CA CYS A 203 3.24 36.42 14.75
C CYS A 203 3.90 37.06 13.52
N GLY A 204 3.23 37.94 12.77
CA GLY A 204 3.79 38.54 11.56
C GLY A 204 5.15 39.21 11.78
N ARG A 205 5.35 39.84 12.96
CA ARG A 205 6.64 40.35 13.43
C ARG A 205 6.78 40.17 14.93
N LEU A 206 7.84 39.50 15.37
CA LEU A 206 8.06 39.13 16.78
C LEU A 206 9.47 39.53 17.21
N LYS A 207 9.66 39.84 18.49
CA LYS A 207 11.01 40.05 19.02
C LYS A 207 11.65 38.69 19.34
N VAL A 208 12.95 38.55 19.09
CA VAL A 208 13.67 37.32 19.45
C VAL A 208 13.57 37.07 20.97
N GLY A 209 13.35 35.82 21.37
CA GLY A 209 13.21 35.39 22.76
C GLY A 209 11.85 35.63 23.44
N THR A 210 10.81 36.13 22.76
CA THR A 210 9.51 36.41 23.42
C THR A 210 8.50 35.27 23.36
N CYS A 211 8.64 34.37 22.40
CA CYS A 211 7.76 33.21 22.18
C CYS A 211 8.60 31.98 21.79
N LEU A 212 7.97 30.83 21.58
CA LEU A 212 8.66 29.60 21.15
C LEU A 212 9.51 29.80 19.89
N CYS A 213 8.95 30.41 18.85
CA CYS A 213 9.70 30.73 17.62
C CYS A 213 10.89 31.66 17.90
N GLY A 214 10.67 32.66 18.77
CA GLY A 214 11.70 33.58 19.24
C GLY A 214 12.82 32.90 20.02
N LEU A 215 12.48 31.89 20.83
CA LEU A 215 13.43 31.12 21.63
C LEU A 215 14.27 30.21 20.74
N VAL A 216 13.64 29.54 19.76
CA VAL A 216 14.37 28.76 18.74
C VAL A 216 15.33 29.65 17.97
N ALA A 217 14.90 30.87 17.58
CA ALA A 217 15.77 31.81 16.90
C ALA A 217 16.96 32.29 17.77
N GLN A 218 16.75 32.41 19.08
CA GLN A 218 17.79 32.81 20.04
C GLN A 218 18.79 31.69 20.32
N THR A 219 18.29 30.47 20.55
CA THR A 219 19.08 29.31 20.99
C THR A 219 19.68 28.53 19.83
N LYS A 220 19.05 28.61 18.65
CA LYS A 220 19.35 27.77 17.47
C LYS A 220 19.13 26.28 17.71
N GLU A 221 18.32 25.93 18.70
CA GLU A 221 17.97 24.56 19.03
C GLU A 221 16.49 24.30 18.72
N PRO A 222 16.13 23.12 18.17
CA PRO A 222 14.73 22.79 17.91
C PRO A 222 13.97 22.61 19.22
N CYS A 223 12.75 23.15 19.30
CA CYS A 223 11.85 22.92 20.42
C CYS A 223 10.56 22.22 19.97
N ILE A 224 10.04 21.31 20.80
CA ILE A 224 8.75 20.64 20.59
C ILE A 224 7.90 20.89 21.82
N SER A 225 6.69 21.45 21.65
CA SER A 225 5.72 21.62 22.74
C SER A 225 4.56 20.64 22.58
N GLY A 226 4.21 19.93 23.67
CA GLY A 226 3.24 18.84 23.66
C GLY A 226 1.77 19.27 23.78
N SER A 227 1.49 20.54 24.05
CA SER A 227 0.12 21.07 24.17
C SER A 227 -0.05 22.31 23.31
N SER A 228 -1.14 22.35 22.56
CA SER A 228 -1.64 23.50 21.79
C SER A 228 -2.13 24.65 22.69
N SER A 229 -1.45 24.92 23.80
CA SER A 229 -1.64 26.21 24.47
C SER A 229 -1.12 27.26 23.49
N HIS A 230 -2.03 28.04 22.94
CA HIS A 230 -1.77 29.27 22.19
C HIS A 230 -1.13 30.35 23.11
N GLU A 231 -0.20 29.95 23.97
CA GLU A 231 0.62 30.85 24.77
C GLU A 231 1.81 31.26 23.90
N HIS A 232 1.61 32.34 23.16
CA HIS A 232 2.66 33.05 22.43
C HIS A 232 3.60 33.84 23.35
N THR A 233 3.48 33.64 24.66
CA THR A 233 4.27 34.30 25.70
C THR A 233 4.91 33.22 26.55
N LEU A 234 6.23 33.25 26.69
CA LEU A 234 6.96 32.31 27.56
C LEU A 234 6.59 32.59 29.03
N ASN A 235 5.69 31.79 29.61
CA ASN A 235 5.61 31.66 31.07
C ASN A 235 6.77 30.77 31.51
N LEU A 236 7.87 31.39 31.95
CA LEU A 236 9.15 30.78 32.36
C LEU A 236 9.05 29.76 33.52
N LEU A 237 7.87 29.47 34.07
CA LEU A 237 7.68 28.62 35.24
C LEU A 237 7.49 27.11 34.94
N GLN A 238 7.34 26.69 33.69
CA GLN A 238 7.07 25.26 33.37
C GLN A 238 8.14 24.54 32.54
N TRP A 239 9.23 25.21 32.15
CA TRP A 239 10.27 24.65 31.27
C TRP A 239 11.30 23.74 31.94
N GLY A 240 11.16 23.45 33.24
CA GLY A 240 12.12 22.64 33.99
C GLY A 240 12.06 21.13 33.78
N ASN A 241 11.00 20.56 33.20
CA ASN A 241 10.70 19.13 33.39
C ASN A 241 10.48 18.24 32.15
N THR A 242 10.61 18.71 30.91
CA THR A 242 10.23 17.88 29.73
C THR A 242 11.27 17.71 28.63
N ALA A 243 12.52 18.17 28.80
CA ALA A 243 13.54 18.09 27.76
C ALA A 243 14.54 16.93 27.95
N THR A 244 14.11 15.66 28.03
CA THR A 244 15.09 14.53 27.98
C THR A 244 14.54 13.15 27.59
N SER A 245 13.70 13.04 26.55
CA SER A 245 13.55 11.72 25.90
C SER A 245 12.94 11.90 24.53
N PHE A 246 13.67 11.59 23.45
CA PHE A 246 13.15 10.89 22.26
C PHE A 246 14.18 10.71 21.13
N PHE A 247 15.43 11.13 21.29
CA PHE A 247 16.53 10.63 20.44
C PHE A 247 17.38 9.62 21.21
N ARG A 248 16.87 8.39 21.27
CA ARG A 248 17.67 7.17 21.43
C ARG A 248 17.06 6.06 20.59
#